data_AF-A0A957T4I3-F1
#
_entry.id   AF-A0A957T4I3-F1
#
_cell.length_a   1.000
_cell.length_b   1.000
_cell.length_c   1.000
_cell.angle_alpha   90.00
_cell.angle_beta   90.00
_cell.angle_gamma   90.00
#
_symmetry.space_group_name_H-M   'P 1'
#
loop_
_entity.id
_entity.type
_entity.pdbx_description
1 polymer ?
#
loop_
_entity_poly.entity_id
_entity_poly.type
_entity_poly.pdbx_seq_one_letter_code
_entity_poly.pdbx_strand_id
1 'polypeptide(L)'
;MNRTRWIFVSIIAVALVIVAATLIWRSMTGTDVDTALTVDRPEEVTVRVITALPVEPWVRAAAEEFNAAQRTVDGSVVTVEIIAMDGLTALGRWDRNDFGALPADVRPEDLTEAEQAALDDFPTAWIPDSRY
;
A
#
# COMPACT_ATOMS: atom_id res chain seq x y z
N MET A 1 -23.20 34.32 45.83
CA MET A 1 -23.70 33.66 44.61
C MET A 1 -23.34 34.38 43.30
N ASN A 2 -23.43 35.71 43.19
CA ASN A 2 -23.13 36.39 41.92
C ASN A 2 -21.63 36.42 41.56
N ARG A 3 -20.71 36.56 42.54
CA ARG A 3 -19.25 36.50 42.31
C ARG A 3 -18.79 35.15 41.73
N THR A 4 -19.26 34.04 42.30
CA THR A 4 -18.94 32.68 41.83
C THR A 4 -19.47 32.41 40.42
N ARG A 5 -20.69 32.90 40.12
CA ARG A 5 -21.27 32.81 38.77
C ARG A 5 -20.47 33.59 37.73
N TRP A 6 -20.01 34.79 38.06
CA TRP A 6 -19.18 35.60 37.16
C TRP A 6 -17.81 34.98 36.87
N ILE A 7 -17.17 34.37 37.88
CA ILE A 7 -15.92 33.65 37.69
C ILE A 7 -16.13 32.45 36.75
N PHE A 8 -17.19 31.67 36.97
CA PHE A 8 -17.51 30.53 36.11
C PHE A 8 -17.78 30.94 34.66
N VAL A 9 -18.55 32.01 34.44
CA VAL A 9 -18.80 32.56 33.10
C VAL A 9 -17.51 33.04 32.44
N SER A 10 -16.61 33.69 33.20
CA SER A 10 -15.33 34.14 32.66
C SER A 10 -14.44 33.00 32.19
N ILE A 11 -14.41 31.88 32.94
CA ILE A 11 -13.63 30.69 32.56
C ILE A 11 -14.20 30.07 31.28
N ILE A 12 -15.52 29.95 31.17
CA ILE A 12 -16.18 29.43 29.96
C ILE A 12 -15.89 30.33 28.76
N ALA A 13 -15.97 31.65 28.93
CA ALA A 13 -15.69 32.59 27.86
C ALA A 13 -14.23 32.46 27.36
N VAL A 14 -13.27 32.34 28.29
CA VAL A 14 -11.86 32.12 27.93
C VAL A 14 -11.67 30.80 27.20
N ALA A 15 -12.28 29.70 27.68
CA ALA A 15 -12.21 28.40 27.02
C ALA A 15 -12.76 28.45 25.59
N LEU A 16 -13.91 29.11 25.38
CA LEU A 16 -14.50 29.29 24.06
C LEU A 16 -13.61 30.12 23.12
N VAL A 17 -12.97 31.17 23.65
CA VAL A 17 -12.03 31.99 22.87
C VAL A 17 -10.81 31.15 22.44
N ILE A 18 -10.26 30.32 23.32
CA ILE A 18 -9.15 29.43 22.99
C ILE A 18 -9.56 28.44 21.90
N VAL A 19 -10.72 27.80 22.03
CA VAL A 19 -11.23 26.85 21.02
C VAL A 19 -11.45 27.55 19.67
N ALA A 20 -12.09 28.72 19.66
CA ALA A 20 -12.32 29.48 18.44
C ALA A 20 -11.01 29.91 17.76
N ALA A 21 -10.04 30.43 18.53
CA ALA A 21 -8.73 30.80 18.01
C ALA A 21 -7.99 29.58 17.42
N THR A 22 -8.08 28.43 18.08
CA THR A 22 -7.46 27.17 17.61
C THR A 22 -8.11 26.68 16.32
N LEU A 23 -9.45 26.75 16.20
CA LEU A 23 -10.17 26.36 14.99
C LEU A 23 -9.88 27.28 13.81
N ILE A 24 -9.81 28.59 14.05
CA ILE A 24 -9.45 29.58 13.02
C ILE A 24 -8.02 29.33 12.54
N TRP A 25 -7.07 29.17 13.46
CA TRP A 25 -5.68 28.88 13.12
C TRP A 25 -5.57 27.59 12.30
N ARG A 26 -6.27 26.53 12.73
CA ARG A 26 -6.31 25.25 12.00
C ARG A 26 -6.88 25.40 10.59
N SER A 27 -7.96 26.18 10.43
CA SER A 27 -8.56 26.45 9.10
C SER A 27 -7.62 27.22 8.16
N MET A 28 -6.73 28.05 8.70
CA MET A 28 -5.76 28.81 7.90
C MET A 28 -4.49 28.03 7.60
N THR A 29 -4.12 27.06 8.45
CA THR A 29 -2.86 26.29 8.32
C THR A 29 -3.05 24.94 7.62
N GLY A 30 -4.29 24.55 7.29
CA GLY A 30 -4.59 23.31 6.56
C GLY A 30 -4.21 22.02 7.32
N THR A 31 -4.05 22.08 8.65
CA THR A 31 -3.62 20.94 9.44
C THR A 31 -4.83 20.06 9.79
N ASP A 32 -5.02 18.99 9.04
CA ASP A 32 -5.97 17.93 9.38
C ASP A 32 -5.46 17.13 10.58
N VAL A 33 -6.32 16.99 11.61
CA VAL A 33 -6.05 16.24 12.86
C VAL A 33 -6.20 14.73 12.67
N ASP A 34 -6.43 14.28 11.42
CA ASP A 34 -6.45 12.88 11.04
C ASP A 34 -5.07 12.31 10.73
N THR A 35 -3.99 12.93 11.19
CA THR A 35 -2.72 12.22 11.41
C THR A 35 -2.85 11.30 12.63
N ALA A 36 -3.87 10.43 12.61
CA ALA A 36 -3.74 9.13 13.23
C ALA A 36 -2.51 8.45 12.63
N LEU A 37 -2.00 7.41 13.29
CA LEU A 37 -0.91 6.56 12.81
C LEU A 37 -1.35 5.82 11.52
N THR A 38 -1.60 6.55 10.44
CA THR A 38 -1.96 6.02 9.15
C THR A 38 -0.68 5.45 8.58
N VAL A 39 -0.59 4.12 8.62
CA VAL A 39 0.34 3.37 7.77
C VAL A 39 0.21 3.97 6.38
N ASP A 40 1.33 4.44 5.84
CA ASP A 40 1.37 4.99 4.48
C ASP A 40 0.89 3.88 3.54
N ARG A 41 -0.31 4.08 2.99
CA ARG A 41 -0.98 3.07 2.18
C ARG A 41 -0.69 3.41 0.72
N PRO A 42 -0.12 2.49 -0.06
CA PRO A 42 0.12 2.76 -1.46
C PRO A 42 -1.22 2.95 -2.18
N GLU A 43 -1.27 3.91 -3.11
CA GLU A 43 -2.46 4.16 -3.92
C GLU A 43 -2.77 2.96 -4.85
N GLU A 44 -1.73 2.22 -5.24
CA GLU A 44 -1.78 1.09 -6.15
C GLU A 44 -0.94 -0.09 -5.63
N VAL A 45 -1.44 -1.30 -5.82
CA VAL A 45 -0.77 -2.57 -5.50
C VAL A 45 -0.60 -3.37 -6.79
N THR A 46 0.65 -3.66 -7.14
CA THR A 46 0.97 -4.45 -8.33
C THR A 46 1.15 -5.93 -7.97
N VAL A 47 0.41 -6.80 -8.65
CA VAL A 47 0.54 -8.26 -8.57
C VAL A 47 1.23 -8.76 -9.83
N ARG A 48 2.48 -9.21 -9.69
CA ARG A 48 3.28 -9.74 -10.82
C ARG A 48 3.12 -11.25 -10.90
N VAL A 49 2.62 -11.73 -12.03
CA VAL A 49 2.35 -13.15 -12.27
C VAL A 49 3.30 -13.67 -13.34
N ILE A 50 4.16 -14.63 -12.96
CA ILE A 50 4.93 -15.40 -13.92
C ILE A 50 3.99 -16.43 -14.56
N THR A 51 3.94 -16.46 -15.89
CA THR A 51 3.09 -17.40 -16.63
C THR A 51 3.86 -18.14 -17.70
N ALA A 52 3.52 -19.43 -17.87
CA ALA A 52 4.08 -20.25 -18.93
C ALA A 52 3.60 -19.80 -20.32
N LEU A 53 4.52 -19.83 -21.29
CA LEU A 53 4.26 -19.40 -22.68
C LEU A 53 2.99 -20.00 -23.33
N PRO A 54 2.62 -21.28 -23.12
CA PRO A 54 1.44 -21.85 -23.78
C PRO A 54 0.10 -21.25 -23.33
N VAL A 55 0.02 -20.74 -22.10
CA VAL A 55 -1.20 -20.17 -21.51
C VAL A 55 -1.15 -18.65 -21.39
N GLU A 56 0.00 -18.04 -21.69
CA GLU A 56 0.25 -16.62 -21.59
C GLU A 56 -0.83 -15.75 -22.26
N PRO A 57 -1.31 -16.05 -23.49
CA PRO A 57 -2.32 -15.20 -24.13
C PRO A 57 -3.65 -15.20 -23.38
N TRP A 58 -4.05 -16.34 -22.80
CA TRP A 58 -5.27 -16.46 -22.01
C TRP A 58 -5.14 -15.74 -20.67
N VAL A 59 -4.00 -15.91 -19.99
CA VAL A 59 -3.72 -15.23 -18.72
C VAL A 59 -3.64 -13.71 -18.90
N ARG A 60 -3.03 -13.24 -19.99
CA ARG A 60 -2.96 -11.80 -20.32
C ARG A 60 -4.35 -11.21 -20.53
N ALA A 61 -5.20 -11.86 -21.32
CA ALA A 61 -6.58 -11.40 -21.52
C ALA A 61 -7.36 -11.32 -20.20
N ALA A 62 -7.19 -12.31 -19.30
CA ALA A 62 -7.81 -12.29 -17.98
C ALA A 62 -7.29 -11.14 -17.09
N ALA A 63 -5.98 -10.85 -17.14
CA ALA A 63 -5.39 -9.73 -16.42
C ALA A 63 -5.89 -8.38 -16.95
N GLU A 64 -6.02 -8.22 -18.26
CA GLU A 64 -6.60 -7.03 -18.89
C GLU A 64 -8.06 -6.82 -18.45
N GLU A 65 -8.88 -7.87 -18.45
CA GLU A 65 -10.26 -7.81 -17.93
C GLU A 65 -10.30 -7.46 -16.44
N PHE A 66 -9.39 -8.03 -15.64
CA PHE A 66 -9.29 -7.73 -14.22
C PHE A 66 -8.93 -6.27 -13.97
N ASN A 67 -7.90 -5.76 -14.65
CA ASN A 67 -7.39 -4.39 -14.51
C ASN A 67 -8.43 -3.36 -14.97
N ALA A 68 -9.17 -3.66 -16.04
CA ALA A 68 -10.25 -2.80 -16.54
C ALA A 68 -11.39 -2.60 -15.52
N ALA A 69 -11.58 -3.55 -14.60
CA ALA A 69 -12.59 -3.45 -13.55
C ALA A 69 -12.13 -2.60 -12.34
N GLN A 70 -10.86 -2.17 -12.30
CA GLN A 70 -10.28 -1.31 -11.25
C GLN A 70 -10.64 -1.78 -9.83
N ARG A 71 -10.41 -3.06 -9.57
CA ARG A 71 -10.72 -3.67 -8.27
C ARG A 71 -9.80 -3.10 -7.20
N THR A 72 -10.34 -2.92 -6.01
CA THR A 72 -9.60 -2.36 -4.87
C THR A 72 -9.49 -3.36 -3.72
N VAL A 73 -8.37 -3.30 -3.00
CA VAL A 73 -8.14 -4.00 -1.73
C VAL A 73 -7.70 -2.95 -0.73
N ASP A 74 -8.41 -2.84 0.39
CA ASP A 74 -8.18 -1.82 1.42
C ASP A 74 -8.10 -0.38 0.86
N GLY A 75 -8.80 -0.09 -0.24
CA GLY A 75 -8.79 1.22 -0.89
C GLY A 75 -7.65 1.46 -1.87
N SER A 76 -6.69 0.54 -2.00
CA SER A 76 -5.66 0.56 -3.04
C SER A 76 -6.15 -0.14 -4.30
N VAL A 77 -5.89 0.40 -5.48
CA VAL A 77 -6.22 -0.27 -6.76
C VAL A 77 -5.26 -1.43 -6.98
N VAL A 78 -5.79 -2.58 -7.38
CA VAL A 78 -4.96 -3.75 -7.71
C VAL A 78 -4.74 -3.81 -9.21
N THR A 79 -3.47 -3.81 -9.61
CA THR A 79 -3.04 -3.98 -11.00
C THR A 79 -2.29 -5.29 -11.16
N VAL A 80 -2.67 -6.08 -12.16
CA VAL A 80 -2.03 -7.37 -12.47
C VAL A 80 -1.11 -7.20 -13.67
N GLU A 81 0.16 -7.60 -13.50
CA GLU A 81 1.18 -7.61 -14.55
C GLU A 81 1.56 -9.06 -14.89
N ILE A 82 1.62 -9.38 -16.19
CA ILE A 82 1.94 -10.73 -16.67
C ILE A 82 3.35 -10.79 -17.24
N ILE A 83 4.20 -11.61 -16.62
CA ILE A 83 5.58 -11.89 -17.02
C ILE A 83 5.61 -13.26 -17.69
N ALA A 84 5.82 -13.28 -19.00
CA ALA A 84 5.96 -14.51 -19.76
C ALA A 84 7.34 -15.14 -19.49
N MET A 85 7.37 -16.38 -19.02
CA MET A 85 8.63 -17.10 -18.78
C MET A 85 8.49 -18.59 -19.08
N ASP A 86 9.58 -19.20 -19.55
CA ASP A 86 9.68 -20.66 -19.62
C ASP A 86 9.70 -21.29 -18.22
N GLY A 87 9.04 -22.45 -18.05
CA GLY A 87 8.86 -23.09 -16.75
C GLY A 87 10.16 -23.58 -16.11
N LEU A 88 11.09 -24.15 -16.88
CA LEU A 88 12.41 -24.55 -16.37
C LEU A 88 13.26 -23.34 -16.02
N THR A 89 13.13 -22.27 -16.80
CA THR A 89 13.81 -21.01 -16.51
C THR A 89 13.30 -20.41 -15.20
N ALA A 90 11.97 -20.38 -15.01
CA ALA A 90 11.35 -19.92 -13.78
C ALA A 90 11.76 -20.76 -12.57
N LEU A 91 11.71 -22.09 -12.70
CA LEU A 91 12.13 -23.02 -11.64
C LEU A 91 13.61 -22.85 -11.30
N GLY A 92 14.49 -22.77 -12.31
CA GLY A 92 15.91 -22.58 -12.09
C GLY A 92 16.24 -21.25 -11.41
N ARG A 93 15.50 -20.18 -11.73
CA ARG A 93 15.62 -18.89 -11.04
C ARG A 93 15.11 -18.97 -9.60
N TRP A 94 14.00 -19.67 -9.37
CA TRP A 94 13.45 -19.89 -8.03
C TRP A 94 14.44 -20.64 -7.13
N ASP A 95 14.98 -21.77 -7.61
CA ASP A 95 15.92 -22.61 -6.85
C ASP A 95 17.20 -21.87 -6.45
N ARG A 96 17.64 -20.90 -7.27
CA ARG A 96 18.82 -20.05 -6.99
C ARG A 96 18.50 -18.79 -6.21
N ASN A 97 17.22 -18.53 -5.92
CA ASN A 97 16.74 -17.27 -5.36
C ASN A 97 17.06 -16.03 -6.23
N ASP A 98 17.11 -16.19 -7.56
CA ASP A 98 17.36 -15.10 -8.53
C ASP A 98 16.18 -14.10 -8.62
N PHE A 99 15.08 -14.37 -7.91
CA PHE A 99 13.97 -13.44 -7.75
C PHE A 99 14.15 -12.54 -6.52
N GLY A 100 15.09 -12.84 -5.61
CA GLY A 100 15.33 -12.03 -4.43
C GLY A 100 14.30 -12.24 -3.33
N ALA A 101 13.85 -13.48 -3.12
CA ALA A 101 12.95 -13.78 -2.01
C ALA A 101 13.64 -13.49 -0.68
N LEU A 102 12.94 -12.77 0.18
CA LEU A 102 13.43 -12.39 1.49
C LEU A 102 13.51 -13.62 2.42
N PRO A 103 14.55 -13.70 3.26
CA PRO A 103 14.58 -14.65 4.37
C PRO A 103 13.38 -14.47 5.32
N ALA A 104 12.97 -15.54 6.00
CA ALA A 104 11.78 -15.53 6.85
C ALA A 104 11.86 -14.58 8.06
N ASP A 105 13.06 -14.19 8.45
CA ASP A 105 13.35 -13.29 9.57
C ASP A 105 13.58 -11.83 9.16
N VAL A 106 13.53 -11.53 7.85
CA VAL A 106 13.73 -10.18 7.31
C VAL A 106 12.38 -9.56 6.95
N ARG A 107 12.13 -8.36 7.46
CA ARG A 107 10.94 -7.58 7.12
C ARG A 107 11.27 -6.56 6.03
N PRO A 108 10.37 -6.28 5.07
CA PRO A 108 10.63 -5.30 4.01
C PRO A 108 11.03 -3.91 4.52
N GLU A 109 10.50 -3.47 5.65
CA GLU A 109 10.82 -2.18 6.28
C GLU A 109 12.24 -2.08 6.85
N ASP A 110 12.92 -3.22 7.06
CA ASP A 110 14.29 -3.27 7.58
C ASP A 110 15.34 -3.27 6.44
N LEU A 111 14.89 -3.29 5.17
CA LEU A 111 15.73 -3.33 3.99
C LEU A 111 16.35 -1.97 3.67
N THR A 112 17.55 -2.00 3.10
CA THR A 112 18.16 -0.81 2.48
C THR A 112 17.34 -0.35 1.27
N GLU A 113 17.48 0.92 0.88
CA GLU A 113 16.80 1.46 -0.31
C GLU A 113 17.09 0.64 -1.58
N ALA A 114 18.33 0.14 -1.71
CA ALA A 114 18.73 -0.68 -2.86
C ALA A 114 18.05 -2.07 -2.86
N GLU A 115 17.84 -2.66 -1.69
CA GLU A 115 17.14 -3.95 -1.55
C GLU A 115 15.64 -3.78 -1.73
N GLN A 116 15.05 -2.68 -1.24
CA GLN A 116 13.64 -2.35 -1.51
C GLN A 116 13.41 -2.17 -3.01
N ALA A 117 14.28 -1.43 -3.71
CA ALA A 117 14.18 -1.28 -5.16
C ALA A 117 14.29 -2.63 -5.92
N ALA A 118 14.99 -3.61 -5.36
CA ALA A 118 15.04 -4.96 -5.95
C ALA A 118 13.71 -5.72 -5.80
N LEU A 119 12.88 -5.38 -4.81
CA LEU A 119 11.57 -5.99 -4.61
C LEU A 119 10.52 -5.50 -5.61
N ASP A 120 10.72 -4.34 -6.24
CA ASP A 120 9.81 -3.82 -7.26
C ASP A 120 9.63 -4.82 -8.42
N ASP A 121 10.66 -5.63 -8.69
CA ASP A 121 10.64 -6.65 -9.73
C ASP A 121 10.16 -8.04 -9.24
N PHE A 122 9.90 -8.21 -7.95
CA PHE A 122 9.60 -9.50 -7.32
C PHE A 122 8.28 -10.10 -7.84
N PRO A 123 8.26 -11.37 -8.29
CA PRO A 123 7.02 -12.02 -8.72
C PRO A 123 6.16 -12.43 -7.52
N THR A 124 4.88 -12.06 -7.54
CA THR A 124 3.91 -12.36 -6.49
C THR A 124 3.29 -13.75 -6.66
N ALA A 125 3.17 -14.23 -7.89
CA ALA A 125 2.55 -15.52 -8.20
C ALA A 125 3.19 -16.20 -9.42
N TRP A 126 3.02 -17.53 -9.50
CA TRP A 126 3.51 -18.35 -10.61
C TRP A 126 2.44 -19.32 -11.10
N ILE A 127 2.19 -19.33 -12.41
CA ILE A 127 1.37 -20.29 -13.15
C ILE A 127 2.31 -21.18 -13.98
N PRO A 128 2.64 -22.39 -13.51
CA PRO A 128 3.57 -23.29 -14.20
C PRO A 128 2.92 -23.96 -15.43
N ASP A 129 3.76 -24.48 -16.34
CA ASP A 129 3.31 -25.49 -17.31
C ASP A 129 3.11 -26.81 -16.56
N SER A 130 2.07 -27.57 -16.92
CA SER A 130 1.73 -28.91 -16.43
C SER A 130 2.87 -29.95 -16.43
N ARG A 131 3.99 -29.64 -17.07
CA ARG A 131 5.19 -30.48 -17.13
C ARG A 131 6.09 -30.36 -15.89
N TYR A 132 5.88 -29.35 -15.04
CA TYR A 132 6.72 -29.03 -13.88
C TYR A 132 5.87 -28.76 -12.64
#